data_AF-A0A6I4ZET2-F1
#
_entry.id   AF-A0A6I4ZET2-F1
#
_cell.length_a   1.000
_cell.length_b   1.000
_cell.length_c   1.000
_cell.angle_alpha   90.00
_cell.angle_beta   90.00
_cell.angle_gamma   90.00
#
_symmetry.space_group_name_H-M   'P 1'
#
loop_
_entity.id
_entity.type
_entity.pdbx_description
1 polymer ?
#
loop_
_entity_poly.entity_id
_entity_poly.type
_entity_poly.pdbx_seq_one_letter_code
_entity_poly.pdbx_strand_id
1 'polypeptide(L)'
;MKRMKPLIIAALVASFALSTVLGTSAQGPPDLPVIFEGTVSDLDGDVAAGLPVESYIGDGAVNCNNNPTETFERDGQTRYWVKVASSGQTAGCGVEGATVRFKIGDRWATQTGTWTGLRSTLNLTLAPEGPETVTISVAVWRRNVDPVGALAISTLAPGGTWQTSDWPLDMSDVSRSGRWNRSEITEVEVELAGGSTVTIDVAVWQRRVDPVGALAVSTLAPGGTWQTSDWPLDMSDRSRSGRWNRSEIVEVEVELE
;
A
#
# COMPACT_ATOMS: atom_id res chain seq x y z
N MET A 1 -7.67 26.80 -78.71
CA MET A 1 -7.03 27.57 -77.62
C MET A 1 -6.68 26.57 -76.53
N LYS A 2 -5.46 26.27 -76.05
CA LYS A 2 -4.10 26.86 -76.00
C LYS A 2 -3.10 25.68 -76.16
N ARG A 3 -2.25 25.61 -77.20
CA ARG A 3 -0.78 25.91 -77.25
C ARG A 3 0.06 25.26 -76.13
N MET A 4 0.90 24.25 -76.45
CA MET A 4 2.38 24.29 -76.63
C MET A 4 3.15 24.48 -75.29
N LYS A 5 4.26 23.82 -74.95
CA LYS A 5 5.25 22.94 -75.60
C LYS A 5 6.11 22.28 -74.48
N PRO A 6 6.85 21.19 -74.77
CA PRO A 6 7.69 20.47 -73.82
C PRO A 6 9.07 21.13 -73.65
N LEU A 7 9.75 20.87 -72.53
CA LEU A 7 11.16 21.17 -72.39
C LEU A 7 11.89 20.02 -71.68
N ILE A 8 12.67 19.31 -72.49
CA ILE A 8 13.71 18.36 -72.12
C ILE A 8 14.91 19.19 -71.64
N ILE A 9 15.43 18.90 -70.44
CA ILE A 9 16.81 19.22 -70.07
C ILE A 9 17.44 17.94 -69.53
N ALA A 10 18.35 17.39 -70.32
CA ALA A 10 19.34 16.41 -69.91
C ALA A 10 20.49 17.14 -69.20
N ALA A 11 21.02 16.60 -68.09
CA ALA A 11 22.43 16.75 -67.75
C ALA A 11 22.87 15.89 -66.56
N LEU A 12 23.99 15.21 -66.80
CA LEU A 12 25.10 14.83 -65.91
C LEU A 12 24.96 13.70 -64.88
N VAL A 13 25.68 12.64 -65.25
CA VAL A 13 26.34 11.62 -64.44
C VAL A 13 27.13 12.22 -63.26
N ALA A 14 26.90 11.69 -62.07
CA ALA A 14 27.89 11.62 -61.00
C ALA A 14 27.70 10.29 -60.24
N SER A 15 28.47 9.29 -60.65
CA SER A 15 28.60 8.02 -59.95
C SER A 15 29.29 8.24 -58.60
N PHE A 16 28.50 8.39 -57.54
CA PHE A 16 29.03 8.31 -56.18
C PHE A 16 28.99 6.86 -55.73
N ALA A 17 30.15 6.19 -55.78
CA ALA A 17 30.35 4.91 -55.12
C ALA A 17 30.21 5.13 -53.62
N LEU A 18 29.03 4.80 -53.08
CA LEU A 18 28.78 4.84 -51.65
C LEU A 18 29.45 3.62 -51.03
N SER A 19 30.68 3.80 -50.55
CA SER A 19 31.38 2.84 -49.71
C SER A 19 30.58 2.67 -48.42
N THR A 20 29.72 1.66 -48.34
CA THR A 20 29.11 1.22 -47.09
C THR A 20 30.21 0.65 -46.22
N VAL A 21 30.79 1.51 -45.38
CA VAL A 21 31.60 1.07 -44.23
C VAL A 21 30.62 0.36 -43.30
N LEU A 22 30.60 -0.97 -43.37
CA LEU A 22 30.02 -1.81 -42.34
C LEU A 22 30.90 -1.62 -41.11
N GLY A 23 30.55 -0.62 -40.30
CA GLY A 23 31.11 -0.45 -38.97
C GLY A 23 30.70 -1.67 -38.14
N THR A 24 31.62 -2.61 -38.00
CA THR A 24 31.57 -3.59 -36.91
C THR A 24 31.67 -2.80 -35.61
N SER A 25 30.53 -2.54 -34.98
CA SER A 25 30.51 -2.17 -33.57
C SER A 25 31.12 -3.36 -32.82
N ALA A 26 32.33 -3.15 -32.28
CA ALA A 26 32.88 -4.03 -31.29
C ALA A 26 31.85 -4.11 -30.16
N GLN A 27 31.16 -5.24 -30.06
CA GLN A 27 30.28 -5.53 -28.93
C GLN A 27 31.17 -5.45 -27.70
N GLY A 28 30.91 -4.46 -26.83
CA GLY A 28 31.58 -4.36 -25.54
C GLY A 28 31.46 -5.68 -24.77
N PRO A 29 32.31 -5.91 -23.77
CA PRO A 29 32.16 -7.06 -22.90
C PRO A 29 30.70 -7.16 -22.41
N PRO A 30 30.12 -8.37 -22.35
CA PRO A 30 28.71 -8.54 -22.01
C PRO A 30 28.41 -7.95 -20.63
N ASP A 31 27.36 -7.15 -20.53
CA ASP A 31 26.93 -6.54 -19.26
C ASP A 31 26.40 -7.61 -18.31
N LEU A 32 27.27 -8.08 -17.40
CA LEU A 32 26.93 -9.09 -16.40
C LEU A 32 26.05 -8.50 -15.29
N PRO A 33 25.15 -9.28 -14.69
CA PRO A 33 24.38 -8.85 -13.54
C PRO A 33 25.28 -8.72 -12.29
N VAL A 34 24.91 -7.83 -11.37
CA VAL A 34 25.54 -7.71 -10.05
C VAL A 34 24.84 -8.62 -9.05
N ILE A 35 25.60 -9.37 -8.24
CA ILE A 35 25.06 -10.18 -7.15
C ILE A 35 25.09 -9.38 -5.84
N PHE A 36 23.95 -9.24 -5.18
CA PHE A 36 23.89 -8.75 -3.80
C PHE A 36 23.62 -9.92 -2.86
N GLU A 37 24.27 -9.94 -1.70
CA GLU A 37 24.02 -10.95 -0.67
C GLU A 37 24.30 -10.41 0.73
N GLY A 38 23.67 -10.99 1.73
CA GLY A 38 23.86 -10.59 3.13
C GLY A 38 22.90 -11.27 4.08
N THR A 39 22.78 -10.72 5.28
CA THR A 39 21.74 -11.09 6.25
C THR A 39 20.52 -10.20 6.10
N VAL A 40 19.36 -10.68 6.55
CA VAL A 40 18.12 -9.90 6.68
C VAL A 40 17.70 -9.92 8.14
N SER A 41 17.42 -8.76 8.73
CA SER A 41 16.91 -8.61 10.08
C SER A 41 15.70 -7.67 10.11
N ASP A 42 14.94 -7.74 11.19
CA ASP A 42 13.88 -6.81 11.56
C ASP A 42 14.25 -6.07 12.85
N LEU A 43 13.56 -4.98 13.16
CA LEU A 43 13.69 -4.30 14.46
C LEU A 43 13.22 -5.19 15.61
N ASP A 44 12.23 -6.05 15.36
CA ASP A 44 11.64 -6.97 16.33
C ASP A 44 12.38 -8.33 16.42
N GLY A 45 13.40 -8.54 15.60
CA GLY A 45 14.25 -9.74 15.64
C GLY A 45 14.48 -10.38 14.28
N ASP A 46 14.54 -11.71 14.26
CA ASP A 46 14.87 -12.48 13.07
C ASP A 46 13.70 -12.54 12.09
N VAL A 47 14.01 -12.34 10.81
CA VAL A 47 13.04 -12.44 9.71
C VAL A 47 12.86 -13.90 9.30
N ALA A 48 11.65 -14.32 8.92
CA ALA A 48 11.43 -15.68 8.44
C ALA A 48 12.19 -15.99 7.13
N ALA A 49 12.64 -17.23 6.98
CA ALA A 49 13.11 -17.77 5.69
C ALA A 49 11.93 -18.02 4.73
N GLY A 50 12.21 -18.13 3.43
CA GLY A 50 11.20 -18.39 2.39
C GLY A 50 10.46 -17.15 1.89
N LEU A 51 10.87 -15.95 2.30
CA LEU A 51 10.27 -14.69 1.81
C LEU A 51 10.85 -14.31 0.45
N PRO A 52 10.05 -13.86 -0.52
CA PRO A 52 10.55 -13.45 -1.82
C PRO A 52 11.48 -12.25 -1.66
N VAL A 53 12.59 -12.27 -2.40
CA VAL A 53 13.60 -11.22 -2.44
C VAL A 53 13.50 -10.52 -3.77
N GLU A 54 13.25 -9.22 -3.77
CA GLU A 54 13.13 -8.39 -4.97
C GLU A 54 14.12 -7.22 -4.93
N SER A 55 14.56 -6.80 -6.12
CA SER A 55 15.51 -5.72 -6.31
C SER A 55 14.98 -4.76 -7.37
N TYR A 56 15.13 -3.47 -7.11
CA TYR A 56 14.60 -2.42 -7.95
C TYR A 56 15.67 -1.34 -8.18
N ILE A 57 15.68 -0.75 -9.36
CA ILE A 57 16.56 0.40 -9.68
C ILE A 57 15.75 1.70 -9.61
N GLY A 58 16.35 2.74 -9.02
CA GLY A 58 15.73 4.07 -8.90
C GLY A 58 14.50 4.07 -7.99
N ASP A 59 13.41 4.68 -8.45
CA ASP A 59 12.20 4.92 -7.66
C ASP A 59 11.32 3.67 -7.42
N GLY A 60 11.74 2.49 -7.90
CA GLY A 60 11.02 1.24 -7.63
C GLY A 60 10.09 0.76 -8.75
N ALA A 61 10.13 1.37 -9.93
CA ALA A 61 9.19 1.05 -11.01
C ALA A 61 9.47 -0.27 -11.75
N VAL A 62 10.72 -0.75 -11.75
CA VAL A 62 11.14 -1.95 -12.48
C VAL A 62 11.81 -2.93 -11.53
N ASN A 63 11.20 -4.11 -11.37
CA ASN A 63 11.84 -5.24 -10.70
C ASN A 63 12.95 -5.79 -11.62
N CYS A 64 14.18 -5.72 -11.13
CA CYS A 64 15.40 -6.05 -11.86
C CYS A 64 15.98 -7.40 -11.45
N ASN A 65 15.19 -8.25 -10.81
CA ASN A 65 15.58 -9.62 -10.53
C ASN A 65 15.78 -10.39 -11.84
N ASN A 66 16.97 -10.97 -11.99
CA ASN A 66 17.22 -11.90 -13.09
C ASN A 66 16.53 -13.28 -12.83
N ASN A 67 16.21 -13.59 -11.57
CA ASN A 67 15.39 -14.75 -11.19
C ASN A 67 14.67 -14.49 -9.85
N PRO A 68 13.49 -15.11 -9.62
CA PRO A 68 12.91 -15.19 -8.28
C PRO A 68 13.90 -15.83 -7.32
N THR A 69 14.10 -15.20 -6.16
CA THR A 69 14.96 -15.73 -5.10
C THR A 69 14.23 -15.55 -3.78
N GLU A 70 14.46 -16.44 -2.82
CA GLU A 70 13.85 -16.38 -1.50
C GLU A 70 14.92 -16.26 -0.42
N THR A 71 14.55 -15.70 0.73
CA THR A 71 15.40 -15.73 1.93
C THR A 71 15.59 -17.16 2.39
N PHE A 72 16.72 -17.45 3.04
CA PHE A 72 17.04 -18.79 3.54
C PHE A 72 17.74 -18.69 4.89
N GLU A 73 17.55 -19.70 5.73
CA GLU A 73 18.24 -19.79 7.01
C GLU A 73 19.62 -20.41 6.83
N ARG A 74 20.64 -19.82 7.47
CA ARG A 74 21.97 -20.43 7.59
C ARG A 74 22.65 -19.92 8.86
N ASP A 75 23.19 -20.84 9.66
CA ASP A 75 23.92 -20.55 10.89
C ASP A 75 23.09 -19.75 11.92
N GLY A 76 21.76 -19.99 11.96
CA GLY A 76 20.83 -19.29 12.84
C GLY A 76 20.51 -17.85 12.41
N GLN A 77 20.83 -17.48 11.16
CA GLN A 77 20.51 -16.18 10.60
C GLN A 77 19.74 -16.32 9.29
N THR A 78 18.79 -15.41 9.06
CA THR A 78 18.14 -15.30 7.77
C THR A 78 19.03 -14.52 6.80
N ARG A 79 19.25 -15.09 5.62
CA ARG A 79 20.14 -14.58 4.59
C ARG A 79 19.40 -14.45 3.27
N TYR A 80 19.98 -13.66 2.39
CA TYR A 80 19.48 -13.48 1.04
C TYR A 80 20.64 -13.42 0.05
N TRP A 81 20.32 -13.71 -1.21
CA TRP A 81 21.11 -13.26 -2.34
C TRP A 81 20.16 -12.92 -3.50
N VAL A 82 20.56 -12.01 -4.38
CA VAL A 82 19.77 -11.63 -5.56
C VAL A 82 20.70 -11.21 -6.69
N LYS A 83 20.34 -11.58 -7.92
CA LYS A 83 21.02 -11.12 -9.14
C LYS A 83 20.24 -9.95 -9.74
N VAL A 84 20.87 -8.79 -9.79
CA VAL A 84 20.29 -7.56 -10.35
C VAL A 84 20.75 -7.42 -11.79
N ALA A 85 19.81 -7.55 -12.72
CA ALA A 85 20.05 -7.47 -14.15
C ALA A 85 20.69 -6.12 -14.55
N SER A 86 21.54 -6.15 -15.57
CA SER A 86 22.02 -4.93 -16.22
C SER A 86 20.95 -4.36 -17.15
N SER A 87 21.10 -3.10 -17.54
CA SER A 87 20.27 -2.45 -18.56
C SER A 87 20.35 -3.13 -19.93
N GLY A 88 21.47 -3.81 -20.24
CA GLY A 88 21.64 -4.63 -21.44
C GLY A 88 20.89 -5.97 -21.39
N GLN A 89 20.54 -6.48 -20.20
CA GLN A 89 19.74 -7.69 -20.01
C GLN A 89 18.24 -7.37 -19.91
N THR A 90 17.91 -6.36 -19.11
CA THR A 90 16.54 -5.90 -18.88
C THR A 90 16.52 -4.38 -18.97
N ALA A 91 15.76 -3.85 -19.94
CA ALA A 91 15.64 -2.41 -20.13
C ALA A 91 15.14 -1.73 -18.84
N GLY A 92 15.79 -0.64 -18.43
CA GLY A 92 15.48 0.07 -17.18
C GLY A 92 16.18 -0.46 -15.93
N CYS A 93 16.97 -1.52 -16.04
CA CYS A 93 17.78 -2.05 -14.93
C CYS A 93 19.19 -1.47 -14.88
N GLY A 94 20.10 -2.14 -14.19
CA GLY A 94 21.33 -1.56 -13.67
C GLY A 94 22.24 -0.93 -14.72
N VAL A 95 22.67 0.29 -14.43
CA VAL A 95 23.82 0.96 -15.05
C VAL A 95 24.84 1.24 -13.95
N GLU A 96 26.11 1.36 -14.32
CA GLU A 96 27.19 1.63 -13.37
C GLU A 96 26.85 2.82 -12.45
N GLY A 97 26.90 2.60 -11.13
CA GLY A 97 26.60 3.62 -10.12
C GLY A 97 25.11 3.77 -9.77
N ALA A 98 24.19 3.05 -10.42
CA ALA A 98 22.77 3.14 -10.11
C ALA A 98 22.43 2.65 -8.70
N THR A 99 21.47 3.29 -8.03
CA THR A 99 20.99 2.85 -6.72
C THR A 99 20.06 1.65 -6.85
N VAL A 100 20.33 0.62 -6.04
CA VAL A 100 19.52 -0.59 -5.92
C VAL A 100 18.75 -0.56 -4.61
N ARG A 101 17.43 -0.77 -4.66
CA ARG A 101 16.55 -0.91 -3.51
C ARG A 101 16.10 -2.36 -3.41
N PHE A 102 15.86 -2.83 -2.19
CA PHE A 102 15.50 -4.23 -1.92
C PHE A 102 14.16 -4.31 -1.21
N LYS A 103 13.34 -5.28 -1.61
CA LYS A 103 12.09 -5.64 -0.94
C LYS A 103 12.15 -7.12 -0.54
N ILE A 104 11.78 -7.43 0.69
CA ILE A 104 11.73 -8.81 1.23
C ILE A 104 10.30 -9.07 1.67
N GLY A 105 9.64 -10.04 1.05
CA GLY A 105 8.18 -10.18 1.19
C GLY A 105 7.50 -8.89 0.76
N ASP A 106 6.69 -8.32 1.65
CA ASP A 106 5.98 -7.06 1.40
C ASP A 106 6.70 -5.80 1.91
N ARG A 107 7.88 -5.95 2.51
CA ARG A 107 8.57 -4.85 3.19
C ARG A 107 9.83 -4.41 2.46
N TRP A 108 10.00 -3.10 2.36
CA TRP A 108 11.23 -2.50 1.85
C TRP A 108 12.35 -2.61 2.89
N ALA A 109 13.58 -2.82 2.44
CA ALA A 109 14.75 -2.63 3.28
C ALA A 109 15.11 -1.15 3.40
N THR A 110 15.69 -0.76 4.53
CA THR A 110 16.18 0.61 4.78
C THR A 110 17.49 0.90 4.04
N GLN A 111 18.30 -0.12 3.78
CA GLN A 111 19.55 0.01 3.06
C GLN A 111 19.37 -0.06 1.55
N THR A 112 20.23 0.66 0.84
CA THR A 112 20.34 0.62 -0.62
C THR A 112 21.73 0.15 -1.03
N GLY A 113 21.80 -0.55 -2.16
CA GLY A 113 23.05 -0.93 -2.81
C GLY A 113 23.42 0.02 -3.94
N THR A 114 24.65 -0.08 -4.42
CA THR A 114 25.10 0.57 -5.65
C THR A 114 25.39 -0.52 -6.69
N TRP A 115 24.82 -0.37 -7.88
CA TRP A 115 25.02 -1.30 -9.00
C TRP A 115 26.43 -1.07 -9.57
N THR A 116 27.39 -1.84 -9.09
CA THR A 116 28.81 -1.80 -9.50
C THR A 116 29.48 -3.15 -9.25
N GLY A 117 30.50 -3.48 -10.05
CA GLY A 117 31.30 -4.69 -9.90
C GLY A 117 30.55 -5.98 -10.26
N LEU A 118 30.93 -7.09 -9.63
CA LEU A 118 30.31 -8.42 -9.87
C LEU A 118 29.48 -8.91 -8.67
N ARG A 119 29.84 -8.47 -7.47
CA ARG A 119 29.26 -8.92 -6.22
C ARG A 119 29.41 -7.84 -5.16
N SER A 120 28.38 -7.67 -4.33
CA SER A 120 28.35 -6.76 -3.19
C SER A 120 27.75 -7.46 -1.98
N THR A 121 28.38 -7.29 -0.81
CA THR A 121 27.82 -7.74 0.46
C THR A 121 27.07 -6.59 1.12
N LEU A 122 25.78 -6.78 1.40
CA LEU A 122 24.92 -5.77 2.01
C LEU A 122 23.95 -6.45 2.98
N ASN A 123 24.01 -6.10 4.25
CA ASN A 123 23.03 -6.55 5.23
C ASN A 123 21.80 -5.65 5.19
N LEU A 124 20.62 -6.26 5.21
CA LEU A 124 19.34 -5.57 5.13
C LEU A 124 18.63 -5.60 6.48
N THR A 125 18.05 -4.46 6.83
CA THR A 125 17.07 -4.31 7.90
C THR A 125 15.78 -3.85 7.28
N LEU A 126 14.70 -4.59 7.51
CA LEU A 126 13.38 -4.23 7.02
C LEU A 126 12.98 -2.87 7.62
N ALA A 127 12.48 -1.99 6.78
CA ALA A 127 11.83 -0.77 7.24
C ALA A 127 10.65 -1.16 8.14
N PRO A 128 10.33 -0.34 9.14
CA PRO A 128 9.11 -0.53 9.92
C PRO A 128 7.94 -0.74 8.96
N GLU A 129 7.02 -1.64 9.30
CA GLU A 129 5.73 -1.64 8.63
C GLU A 129 5.16 -0.22 8.77
N GLY A 130 4.72 0.37 7.65
CA GLY A 130 4.00 1.65 7.72
C GLY A 130 2.77 1.47 8.61
N PRO A 131 2.17 2.57 9.13
CA PRO A 131 0.95 2.44 9.92
C PRO A 131 -0.07 1.65 9.09
N GLU A 132 -0.55 0.54 9.63
CA GLU A 132 -1.60 -0.23 8.97
C GLU A 132 -2.86 0.61 9.05
N THR A 133 -3.36 1.11 7.93
CA THR A 133 -4.61 1.88 7.92
C THR A 133 -5.79 1.01 7.55
N VAL A 134 -6.93 1.35 8.15
CA VAL A 134 -8.22 0.76 7.81
C VAL A 134 -9.22 1.86 7.50
N THR A 135 -9.92 1.73 6.37
CA THR A 135 -11.02 2.62 6.02
C THR A 135 -12.33 2.04 6.55
N ILE A 136 -12.97 2.75 7.47
CA ILE A 136 -14.30 2.39 7.96
C ILE A 136 -15.34 3.36 7.40
N SER A 137 -16.58 2.91 7.22
CA SER A 137 -17.69 3.79 6.89
C SER A 137 -18.51 4.10 8.13
N VAL A 138 -18.83 5.38 8.34
CA VAL A 138 -19.59 5.84 9.50
C VAL A 138 -20.83 6.59 9.04
N ALA A 139 -21.96 6.36 9.71
CA ALA A 139 -23.19 7.11 9.51
C ALA A 139 -23.82 7.46 10.86
N VAL A 140 -24.30 8.69 10.99
CA VAL A 140 -25.00 9.16 12.18
C VAL A 140 -26.48 9.27 11.89
N TRP A 141 -27.29 8.82 12.84
CA TRP A 141 -28.74 8.85 12.78
C TRP A 141 -29.26 9.83 13.81
N ARG A 142 -30.11 10.77 13.37
CA ARG A 142 -30.80 11.69 14.25
C ARG A 142 -32.27 11.31 14.34
N ARG A 143 -32.78 11.16 15.57
CA ARG A 143 -34.19 10.89 15.81
C ARG A 143 -35.02 12.18 15.61
N ASN A 144 -36.09 12.09 14.83
CA ASN A 144 -37.00 13.22 14.57
C ASN A 144 -38.32 13.14 15.36
N VAL A 145 -38.46 12.12 16.21
CA VAL A 145 -39.64 11.91 17.05
C VAL A 145 -39.22 11.76 18.51
N ASP A 146 -40.08 12.14 19.44
CA ASP A 146 -39.79 12.23 20.87
C ASP A 146 -39.10 10.97 21.47
N PRO A 147 -37.95 11.10 22.19
CA PRO A 147 -37.12 12.31 22.30
C PRO A 147 -36.43 12.68 20.98
N VAL A 148 -36.77 13.87 20.48
CA VAL A 148 -36.17 14.45 19.27
C VAL A 148 -34.71 14.77 19.54
N GLY A 149 -33.84 14.49 18.57
CA GLY A 149 -32.42 14.81 18.65
C GLY A 149 -31.55 13.72 19.27
N ALA A 150 -32.12 12.58 19.69
CA ALA A 150 -31.32 11.42 20.05
C ALA A 150 -30.44 10.99 18.87
N LEU A 151 -29.17 10.68 19.14
CA LEU A 151 -28.19 10.25 18.15
C LEU A 151 -27.93 8.75 18.26
N ALA A 152 -27.72 8.09 17.12
CA ALA A 152 -27.18 6.74 17.03
C ALA A 152 -26.10 6.69 15.94
N ILE A 153 -25.10 5.82 16.08
CA ILE A 153 -23.96 5.74 15.15
C ILE A 153 -23.89 4.33 14.57
N SER A 154 -23.82 4.23 13.24
CA SER A 154 -23.53 2.99 12.52
C SER A 154 -22.10 3.04 12.00
N THR A 155 -21.38 1.94 12.14
CA THR A 155 -20.04 1.75 11.58
C THR A 155 -20.00 0.50 10.71
N LEU A 156 -19.14 0.51 9.70
CA LEU A 156 -18.90 -0.60 8.79
C LEU A 156 -17.40 -0.75 8.60
N ALA A 157 -16.84 -1.88 9.06
CA ALA A 157 -15.47 -2.26 8.75
C ALA A 157 -15.36 -2.82 7.31
N PRO A 158 -14.18 -2.77 6.68
CA PRO A 158 -13.96 -3.35 5.35
C PRO A 158 -14.41 -4.80 5.26
N GLY A 159 -15.18 -5.13 4.22
CA GLY A 159 -15.71 -6.48 4.00
C GLY A 159 -16.73 -6.95 5.04
N GLY A 160 -17.07 -6.10 6.02
CA GLY A 160 -18.08 -6.38 7.03
C GLY A 160 -19.51 -6.08 6.56
N THR A 161 -20.44 -6.11 7.50
CA THR A 161 -21.82 -5.62 7.33
C THR A 161 -22.06 -4.46 8.30
N TRP A 162 -23.04 -3.59 8.01
CA TRP A 162 -23.30 -2.43 8.86
C TRP A 162 -23.63 -2.86 10.29
N GLN A 163 -22.90 -2.31 11.26
CA GLN A 163 -23.12 -2.54 12.68
C GLN A 163 -23.52 -1.21 13.34
N THR A 164 -24.68 -1.16 13.99
CA THR A 164 -25.16 0.00 14.77
C THR A 164 -25.42 -0.50 16.20
N SER A 165 -25.20 0.31 17.24
CA SER A 165 -25.49 -0.10 18.63
C SER A 165 -26.18 0.99 19.44
N ASP A 166 -26.97 0.56 20.43
CA ASP A 166 -27.58 1.36 21.50
C ASP A 166 -27.12 0.93 22.90
N TRP A 167 -26.11 0.03 23.02
CA TRP A 167 -25.53 -0.41 24.31
C TRP A 167 -23.99 -0.34 24.33
N PRO A 168 -23.39 0.12 25.45
CA PRO A 168 -21.95 0.27 25.56
C PRO A 168 -21.22 -1.06 25.90
N LEU A 169 -20.45 -1.65 24.99
CA LEU A 169 -19.32 -2.50 25.40
C LEU A 169 -18.20 -1.61 25.93
N ASP A 170 -17.97 -1.70 27.23
CA ASP A 170 -16.76 -1.20 27.88
C ASP A 170 -15.56 -2.07 27.47
N MET A 171 -14.82 -1.62 26.46
CA MET A 171 -13.62 -2.31 25.98
C MET A 171 -12.42 -2.14 26.92
N SER A 172 -12.54 -1.42 28.03
CA SER A 172 -11.44 -1.27 29.00
C SER A 172 -11.03 -2.60 29.64
N ASP A 173 -11.97 -3.54 29.80
CA ASP A 173 -11.68 -4.90 30.28
C ASP A 173 -11.08 -5.79 29.18
N VAL A 174 -11.46 -5.57 27.93
CA VAL A 174 -10.95 -6.33 26.77
C VAL A 174 -9.52 -5.90 26.41
N SER A 175 -9.23 -4.60 26.47
CA SER A 175 -7.89 -4.03 26.25
C SER A 175 -6.85 -4.59 27.24
N ARG A 176 -7.22 -4.76 28.51
CA ARG A 176 -6.34 -5.34 29.55
C ARG A 176 -5.90 -6.78 29.25
N SER A 177 -6.61 -7.50 28.38
CA SER A 177 -6.29 -8.89 28.05
C SER A 177 -5.11 -9.04 27.07
N GLY A 178 -4.63 -7.95 26.45
CA GLY A 178 -3.59 -7.98 25.42
C GLY A 178 -4.01 -8.64 24.10
N ARG A 179 -5.28 -9.03 23.97
CA ARG A 179 -5.81 -9.71 22.77
C ARG A 179 -6.23 -8.76 21.65
N TRP A 180 -6.32 -7.48 21.96
CA TRP A 180 -6.80 -6.43 21.07
C TRP A 180 -5.91 -5.20 21.20
N ASN A 181 -5.53 -4.61 20.08
CA ASN A 181 -5.00 -3.24 20.06
C ASN A 181 -6.13 -2.30 19.78
N ARG A 182 -5.98 -1.09 20.28
CA ARG A 182 -6.82 0.03 19.92
C ARG A 182 -5.98 0.97 19.07
N SER A 183 -6.56 1.51 18.01
CA SER A 183 -6.03 2.70 17.35
C SER A 183 -5.97 3.89 18.31
N GLU A 184 -5.34 4.97 17.86
CA GLU A 184 -5.64 6.29 18.41
C GLU A 184 -7.12 6.63 18.20
N ILE A 185 -7.62 7.58 19.00
CA ILE A 185 -8.97 8.09 18.87
C ILE A 185 -8.97 9.10 17.72
N THR A 186 -9.80 8.86 16.71
CA THR A 186 -10.00 9.75 15.57
C THR A 186 -11.30 10.53 15.75
N GLU A 187 -11.22 11.86 15.80
CA GLU A 187 -12.40 12.73 15.77
C GLU A 187 -12.96 12.82 14.34
N VAL A 188 -14.26 12.63 14.18
CA VAL A 188 -14.95 12.63 12.89
C VAL A 188 -16.10 13.62 12.93
N GLU A 189 -16.08 14.61 12.04
CA GLU A 189 -17.20 15.53 11.85
C GLU A 189 -18.21 14.94 10.85
N VAL A 190 -19.47 14.84 11.25
CA VAL A 190 -20.56 14.31 10.43
C VAL A 190 -21.64 15.37 10.24
N GLU A 191 -21.95 15.70 8.99
CA GLU A 191 -23.06 16.58 8.65
C GLU A 191 -24.40 15.82 8.73
N LEU A 192 -25.32 16.35 9.53
CA LEU A 192 -26.66 15.80 9.70
C LEU A 192 -27.62 16.40 8.66
N ALA A 193 -28.69 15.65 8.38
CA ALA A 193 -29.81 16.18 7.60
C ALA A 193 -30.33 17.49 8.23
N GLY A 194 -30.19 18.60 7.50
CA GLY A 194 -30.51 19.95 7.97
C GLY A 194 -29.30 20.88 8.15
N GLY A 195 -28.08 20.43 7.83
CA GLY A 195 -26.87 21.26 7.76
C GLY A 195 -26.16 21.51 9.10
N SER A 196 -26.60 20.85 10.17
CA SER A 196 -25.88 20.87 11.46
C SER A 196 -24.81 19.78 11.48
N THR A 197 -23.63 20.06 12.04
CA THR A 197 -22.57 19.06 12.22
C THR A 197 -22.58 18.45 13.62
N VAL A 198 -22.05 17.25 13.75
CA VAL A 198 -21.75 16.59 15.02
C VAL A 198 -20.37 15.96 14.95
N THR A 199 -19.55 16.17 15.98
CA THR A 199 -18.24 15.50 16.13
C THR A 199 -18.45 14.20 16.88
N ILE A 200 -17.90 13.09 16.40
CA ILE A 200 -17.91 11.81 17.10
C ILE A 200 -16.47 11.32 17.24
N ASP A 201 -16.18 10.63 18.34
CA ASP A 201 -14.87 9.98 18.47
C ASP A 201 -15.00 8.54 17.98
N VAL A 202 -14.02 8.09 17.21
CA VAL A 202 -13.97 6.74 16.67
C VAL A 202 -12.66 6.08 17.06
N ALA A 203 -12.72 4.83 17.47
CA ALA A 203 -11.54 4.00 17.70
C ALA A 203 -11.75 2.63 17.06
N VAL A 204 -10.75 2.13 16.36
CA VAL A 204 -10.76 0.79 15.77
C VAL A 204 -9.94 -0.15 16.63
N TRP A 205 -10.42 -1.38 16.77
CA TRP A 205 -9.76 -2.43 17.52
C TRP A 205 -9.39 -3.56 16.57
N GLN A 206 -8.14 -3.97 16.62
CA GLN A 206 -7.65 -5.10 15.84
C GLN A 206 -7.31 -6.26 16.77
N ARG A 207 -7.85 -7.45 16.49
CA ARG A 207 -7.60 -8.65 17.28
C ARG A 207 -6.22 -9.23 16.95
N ARG A 208 -5.35 -9.36 17.95
CA ARG A 208 -4.01 -9.98 17.81
C ARG A 208 -4.01 -11.52 17.97
N VAL A 209 -5.16 -12.12 18.26
CA VAL A 209 -5.30 -13.58 18.50
C VAL A 209 -6.38 -14.19 17.61
N ASP A 210 -6.22 -15.46 17.24
CA ASP A 210 -7.09 -16.18 16.29
C ASP A 210 -8.61 -15.96 16.50
N PRO A 211 -9.38 -15.54 15.47
CA PRO A 211 -8.89 -15.08 14.16
C PRO A 211 -8.18 -13.72 14.28
N VAL A 212 -6.90 -13.71 13.88
CA VAL A 212 -6.08 -12.49 13.83
C VAL A 212 -6.64 -11.56 12.75
N GLY A 213 -6.63 -10.26 13.02
CA GLY A 213 -7.10 -9.24 12.07
C GLY A 213 -8.61 -9.01 12.09
N ALA A 214 -9.35 -9.64 13.01
CA ALA A 214 -10.74 -9.26 13.23
C ALA A 214 -10.81 -7.81 13.74
N LEU A 215 -11.69 -7.01 13.14
CA LEU A 215 -11.86 -5.60 13.47
C LEU A 215 -13.14 -5.37 14.28
N ALA A 216 -13.07 -4.48 15.27
CA ALA A 216 -14.22 -3.91 15.94
C ALA A 216 -14.10 -2.38 15.95
N VAL A 217 -15.21 -1.65 15.94
CA VAL A 217 -15.20 -0.19 15.96
C VAL A 217 -15.98 0.30 17.17
N SER A 218 -15.36 1.18 17.95
CA SER A 218 -16.02 1.91 19.03
C SER A 218 -16.31 3.34 18.58
N THR A 219 -17.46 3.85 18.97
CA THR A 219 -17.84 5.24 18.70
C THR A 219 -18.36 5.93 19.96
N LEU A 220 -18.09 7.22 20.10
CA LEU A 220 -18.58 8.06 21.18
C LEU A 220 -19.26 9.29 20.59
N ALA A 221 -20.55 9.46 20.88
CA ALA A 221 -21.28 10.69 20.57
C ALA A 221 -20.95 11.80 21.60
N PRO A 222 -21.09 13.09 21.24
CA PRO A 222 -20.84 14.20 22.18
C PRO A 222 -21.65 14.08 23.46
N GLY A 223 -20.97 14.14 24.60
CA GLY A 223 -21.60 14.01 25.91
C GLY A 223 -22.20 12.63 26.21
N GLY A 224 -21.94 11.63 25.35
CA GLY A 224 -22.33 10.24 25.54
C GLY A 224 -21.30 9.41 26.30
N THR A 225 -21.44 8.10 26.23
CA THR A 225 -20.44 7.12 26.69
C THR A 225 -20.02 6.24 25.52
N TRP A 226 -18.81 5.65 25.58
CA TRP A 226 -18.27 4.83 24.50
C TRP A 226 -19.18 3.63 24.21
N GLN A 227 -19.45 3.38 22.93
CA GLN A 227 -20.24 2.22 22.48
C GLN A 227 -19.41 1.33 21.54
N THR A 228 -19.35 0.03 21.82
CA THR A 228 -18.71 -1.03 21.00
C THR A 228 -19.71 -2.20 20.88
N SER A 229 -19.69 -3.06 19.86
CA SER A 229 -20.69 -4.16 19.71
C SER A 229 -20.18 -5.40 18.96
N ASP A 230 -20.78 -6.55 19.25
CA ASP A 230 -20.70 -7.83 18.53
C ASP A 230 -22.05 -8.27 17.89
N TRP A 231 -23.12 -7.47 18.01
CA TRP A 231 -24.43 -7.72 17.38
C TRP A 231 -25.01 -6.48 16.64
N PRO A 232 -25.63 -6.66 15.45
CA PRO A 232 -26.07 -5.56 14.61
C PRO A 232 -27.45 -5.01 15.00
N LEU A 233 -27.57 -3.68 15.14
CA LEU A 233 -28.85 -2.98 15.03
C LEU A 233 -29.04 -2.53 13.58
N ASP A 234 -29.87 -3.26 12.82
CA ASP A 234 -30.24 -2.92 11.46
C ASP A 234 -31.19 -1.69 11.46
N MET A 235 -30.64 -0.52 11.13
CA MET A 235 -31.41 0.72 11.05
C MET A 235 -32.20 0.86 9.75
N SER A 236 -32.07 -0.07 8.79
CA SER A 236 -32.79 0.02 7.51
C SER A 236 -34.31 -0.06 7.71
N ASP A 237 -34.79 -0.86 8.66
CA ASP A 237 -36.21 -0.92 9.04
C ASP A 237 -36.68 0.31 9.83
N ARG A 238 -35.81 0.89 10.68
CA ARG A 238 -36.14 2.12 11.41
C ARG A 238 -36.13 3.36 10.50
N SER A 239 -35.27 3.40 9.49
CA SER A 239 -35.24 4.46 8.48
C SER A 239 -36.56 4.52 7.69
N ARG A 240 -37.10 3.36 7.29
CA ARG A 240 -38.40 3.25 6.59
C ARG A 240 -39.58 3.83 7.39
N SER A 241 -39.45 3.93 8.72
CA SER A 241 -40.51 4.50 9.58
C SER A 241 -40.57 6.04 9.56
N GLY A 242 -39.62 6.73 8.94
CA GLY A 242 -39.52 8.21 8.94
C GLY A 242 -39.13 8.82 10.29
N ARG A 243 -38.90 8.00 11.32
CA ARG A 243 -38.56 8.45 12.68
C ARG A 243 -37.11 8.86 12.85
N TRP A 244 -36.26 8.51 11.89
CA TRP A 244 -34.81 8.73 11.92
C TRP A 244 -34.33 9.29 10.59
N ASN A 245 -33.56 10.37 10.63
CA ASN A 245 -32.79 10.85 9.48
C ASN A 245 -31.37 10.31 9.57
N ARG A 246 -30.88 9.75 8.46
CA ARG A 246 -29.48 9.36 8.30
C ARG A 246 -28.67 10.53 7.76
N SER A 247 -27.45 10.70 8.24
CA SER A 247 -26.43 11.49 7.55
C SER A 247 -26.02 10.87 6.21
N GLU A 248 -25.17 11.56 5.48
CA GLU A 248 -24.33 10.91 4.48
C GLU A 248 -23.34 9.95 5.16
N ILE A 249 -22.84 8.98 4.39
CA ILE A 249 -21.81 8.06 4.86
C ILE A 249 -20.47 8.78 4.76
N VAL A 250 -19.71 8.79 5.85
CA VAL A 250 -18.36 9.35 5.91
C VAL A 250 -17.37 8.20 5.93
N GLU A 251 -16.38 8.22 5.04
CA GLU A 251 -15.25 7.29 5.09
C GLU A 251 -14.17 7.86 6.00
N VAL A 252 -13.68 7.04 6.92
CA VAL A 252 -12.68 7.43 7.92
C VAL A 252 -11.51 6.47 7.82
N GLU A 253 -10.33 7.01 7.54
CA GLU A 253 -9.07 6.27 7.58
C GLU A 253 -8.53 6.30 9.02
N VAL A 254 -8.29 5.12 9.58
CA VAL A 254 -7.81 4.96 10.95
C VAL A 254 -6.49 4.18 10.94
N GLU A 255 -5.45 4.73 11.54
CA GLU A 255 -4.17 4.07 11.74
C GLU A 255 -4.27 3.04 12.90
N LEU A 256 -3.83 1.81 12.66
CA LEU A 256 -3.78 0.73 13.63
C LEU A 256 -2.39 0.68 14.31
N GLU A 257 -2.38 0.31 15.59
CA GLU A 257 -1.19 0.07 16.43
C GLU A 257 -0.88 -1.43 16.63
#